data_AF-A0A957YMC6-F1
#
_entry.id   AF-A0A957YMC6-F1
#
_cell.length_a   1.000
_cell.length_b   1.000
_cell.length_c   1.000
_cell.angle_alpha   90.00
_cell.angle_beta   90.00
_cell.angle_gamma   90.00
#
_symmetry.space_group_name_H-M   'P 1'
#
loop_
_entity.id
_entity.type
_entity.pdbx_description
1 polymer ?
#
loop_
_entity_poly.entity_id
_entity_poly.type
_entity_poly.pdbx_seq_one_letter_code
_entity_poly.pdbx_strand_id
1 'polypeptide(L)'
;WKCDALNAPSRAAAQRLGFSYEGLFRQAVVYKGRNRDTAWYAIIDAEWPALRAQFVNWLSPDNFDENGKQRTSLRTSTRPLLVQIG
;
A
#
# COMPACT_ATOMS: atom_id res chain seq x y z
N TRP A 1 -3.47 6.75 -3.51
CA TRP A 1 -2.34 6.28 -4.34
C TRP A 1 -2.84 5.92 -5.74
N LYS A 2 -2.14 6.33 -6.80
CA LYS A 2 -2.46 5.91 -8.17
C LYS A 2 -1.22 5.40 -8.89
N CYS A 3 -1.32 4.29 -9.58
CA CYS A 3 -0.20 3.73 -10.33
C CYS A 3 -0.66 3.06 -11.63
N ASP A 4 0.30 2.77 -12.50
CA ASP A 4 0.04 1.89 -13.64
C ASP A 4 -0.35 0.50 -13.13
N ALA A 5 -1.40 -0.10 -13.70
CA ALA A 5 -1.87 -1.43 -13.33
C ALA A 5 -0.80 -2.53 -13.53
N LEU A 6 0.11 -2.33 -14.49
CA LEU A 6 1.24 -3.21 -14.76
C LEU A 6 2.43 -2.98 -13.83
N ASN A 7 2.44 -1.91 -13.02
CA ASN A 7 3.51 -1.65 -12.06
C ASN A 7 3.29 -2.45 -10.77
N ALA A 8 3.58 -3.75 -10.81
CA ALA A 8 3.44 -4.64 -9.67
C ALA A 8 4.18 -4.17 -8.40
N PRO A 9 5.42 -3.63 -8.47
CA PRO A 9 6.09 -3.09 -7.28
C PRO A 9 5.34 -1.93 -6.62
N SER A 10 4.82 -0.98 -7.40
CA SER A 10 4.06 0.16 -6.88
C SER A 10 2.74 -0.28 -6.25
N ARG A 11 2.05 -1.24 -6.87
CA ARG A 11 0.83 -1.84 -6.31
C ARG A 11 1.09 -2.55 -4.99
N ALA A 12 2.16 -3.34 -4.92
CA ALA A 12 2.58 -4.04 -3.70
C ALA A 12 3.00 -3.06 -2.58
N ALA A 13 3.62 -1.94 -2.94
CA ALA A 13 3.96 -0.88 -1.99
C ALA A 13 2.71 -0.20 -1.42
N ALA A 14 1.74 0.15 -2.26
CA ALA A 14 0.46 0.73 -1.83
C ALA A 14 -0.22 -0.15 -0.77
N GLN A 15 -0.39 -1.45 -1.06
CA GLN A 15 -1.01 -2.38 -0.12
C GLN A 15 -0.18 -2.61 1.14
N ARG A 16 1.16 -2.68 1.03
CA ARG A 16 2.05 -2.77 2.22
C ARG A 16 1.86 -1.57 3.14
N LEU A 17 1.62 -0.38 2.59
CA LEU A 17 1.42 0.86 3.34
C LEU A 17 -0.03 1.02 3.86
N GLY A 18 -0.92 0.07 3.57
CA GLY A 18 -2.31 0.10 4.04
C GLY A 18 -3.31 0.73 3.08
N PHE A 19 -2.91 1.07 1.85
CA PHE A 19 -3.88 1.58 0.87
C PHE A 19 -4.74 0.42 0.31
N SER A 20 -6.04 0.50 0.55
CA SER A 20 -7.08 -0.41 0.05
C SER A 20 -7.30 -0.16 -1.44
N TYR A 21 -7.47 -1.22 -2.24
CA TYR A 21 -7.71 -1.09 -3.69
C TYR A 21 -9.17 -0.68 -3.93
N GLU A 22 -9.38 0.33 -4.78
CA GLU A 22 -10.70 0.89 -5.05
C GLU A 22 -11.16 0.73 -6.50
N GLY A 23 -10.24 0.44 -7.44
CA GLY A 23 -10.66 0.19 -8.82
C GLY A 23 -9.60 0.45 -9.88
N LEU A 24 -10.03 0.21 -11.12
CA LEU A 24 -9.23 0.33 -12.33
C LEU A 24 -9.90 1.25 -13.32
N PHE A 25 -9.22 2.33 -13.70
CA PHE A 25 -9.60 3.12 -14.85
C PHE A 25 -8.92 2.53 -16.09
N ARG A 26 -9.71 1.84 -16.91
CA ARG A 26 -9.26 1.26 -18.18
C ARG A 26 -8.97 2.38 -19.17
N GLN A 27 -7.86 2.27 -19.88
CA GLN A 27 -7.40 3.24 -20.87
C GLN A 27 -7.35 4.68 -20.39
N ALA A 28 -6.97 4.87 -19.12
CA ALA A 28 -6.97 6.18 -18.48
C ALA A 28 -6.03 7.18 -19.17
N VAL A 29 -4.87 6.72 -19.64
CA VAL A 29 -3.88 7.55 -20.35
C VAL A 29 -3.08 6.72 -21.35
N VAL A 30 -2.57 7.39 -22.40
CA VAL A 30 -1.51 6.85 -23.26
C VAL A 30 -0.18 7.46 -22.82
N TYR A 31 0.81 6.62 -22.52
CA TYR A 31 2.12 7.07 -22.04
C TYR A 31 3.21 6.17 -22.60
N LYS A 32 4.31 6.77 -23.08
CA LYS A 32 5.44 6.07 -23.72
C LYS A 32 4.98 5.07 -24.81
N GLY A 33 4.05 5.50 -25.65
CA GLY A 33 3.59 4.72 -26.81
C GLY A 33 2.71 3.51 -26.49
N ARG A 34 2.19 3.39 -25.26
CA ARG A 34 1.24 2.32 -24.91
C ARG A 34 0.08 2.82 -24.08
N ASN A 35 -0.97 2.00 -24.05
CA ASN A 35 -2.06 2.13 -23.09
C ASN A 35 -1.55 1.99 -21.65
N ARG A 36 -2.11 2.78 -20.74
CA ARG A 36 -1.97 2.63 -19.29
C ARG A 36 -3.34 2.64 -18.64
N ASP A 37 -3.70 1.49 -18.08
CA ASP A 37 -4.75 1.40 -17.09
C ASP A 37 -4.23 1.92 -15.75
N THR A 38 -5.05 2.68 -15.03
CA THR A 38 -4.67 3.27 -13.74
C THR A 38 -5.39 2.56 -12.61
N ALA A 39 -4.61 1.91 -11.74
CA ALA A 39 -5.11 1.32 -10.51
C ALA A 39 -5.14 2.37 -9.40
N TRP A 40 -6.26 2.45 -8.69
CA TRP A 40 -6.52 3.39 -7.61
C TRP A 40 -6.60 2.68 -6.26
N TYR A 41 -6.04 3.34 -5.25
CA TYR A 41 -6.04 2.89 -3.88
C TYR A 41 -6.21 4.08 -2.93
N ALA A 42 -6.84 3.89 -1.78
CA ALA A 42 -7.05 4.94 -0.79
C ALA A 42 -6.80 4.47 0.63
N ILE A 43 -6.61 5.45 1.52
CA ILE A 43 -6.74 5.33 2.97
C ILE A 43 -7.70 6.46 3.36
N ILE A 44 -8.73 6.16 4.14
CA ILE A 44 -9.63 7.18 4.70
C ILE A 44 -9.29 7.49 6.16
N ASP A 45 -9.89 8.56 6.68
CA ASP A 45 -9.73 9.01 8.05
C ASP A 45 -10.13 7.95 9.08
N ALA A 46 -11.18 7.17 8.83
CA ALA A 46 -11.62 6.09 9.72
C ALA A 46 -10.62 4.91 9.80
N GLU A 47 -9.86 4.65 8.74
CA GLU A 47 -8.84 3.57 8.69
C GLU A 47 -7.51 4.01 9.32
N TRP A 48 -7.22 5.31 9.29
CA TRP A 48 -5.94 5.87 9.68
C TRP A 48 -5.52 5.56 11.13
N PRO A 49 -6.37 5.65 12.17
CA PRO A 49 -5.96 5.36 13.54
C PRO A 49 -5.36 3.96 13.70
N ALA A 50 -5.96 2.94 13.09
CA ALA A 50 -5.48 1.56 13.15
C ALA A 50 -4.16 1.41 12.38
N LEU A 51 -4.06 1.97 11.17
CA LEU A 51 -2.83 1.96 10.37
C LEU A 51 -1.69 2.68 11.10
N ARG A 52 -1.95 3.87 11.65
CA ARG A 52 -0.98 4.66 12.41
C ARG A 52 -0.37 3.84 13.55
N ALA A 53 -1.18 3.09 14.30
CA ALA A 53 -0.66 2.23 15.37
C ALA A 53 0.33 1.19 14.82
N GLN A 54 0.05 0.60 13.66
CA GLN A 54 0.98 -0.34 13.01
C GLN A 54 2.25 0.32 12.50
N PHE A 55 2.17 1.55 11.97
CA PHE A 55 3.35 2.32 11.58
C PHE A 55 4.23 2.67 12.78
N VAL A 56 3.65 3.13 13.89
CA VAL A 56 4.39 3.44 15.12
C VAL A 56 5.11 2.20 15.64
N ASN A 57 4.42 1.05 15.71
CA ASN A 57 5.03 -0.20 16.14
C ASN A 57 6.15 -0.66 15.19
N TRP A 58 5.93 -0.54 13.88
CA TRP A 58 6.92 -0.96 12.89
C TRP A 58 8.16 -0.07 12.86
N LEU A 59 8.00 1.24 13.07
CA LEU A 59 9.08 2.22 13.13
C LEU A 59 9.81 2.26 14.48
N SER A 60 9.27 1.61 15.51
CA SER A 60 9.95 1.52 16.81
C SER A 60 11.35 0.91 16.62
N PRO A 61 12.40 1.46 17.26
CA PRO A 61 13.73 0.85 17.27
C PRO A 61 13.70 -0.63 17.71
N ASP A 62 12.77 -1.00 18.60
CA ASP A 62 12.60 -2.37 19.07
C ASP A 62 12.23 -3.36 17.95
N ASN A 63 11.66 -2.87 16.86
CA ASN A 63 11.32 -3.69 15.70
C ASN A 63 12.53 -3.93 14.76
N PHE A 64 13.72 -3.43 15.08
CA PHE A 64 14.92 -3.67 14.28
C PHE A 64 15.97 -4.42 15.11
N ASP A 65 16.71 -5.30 14.46
CA ASP A 65 17.88 -5.94 15.07
C ASP A 65 19.13 -5.06 14.94
N GLU A 66 20.25 -5.53 15.51
CA GLU A 66 21.54 -4.86 15.48
C GLU A 66 22.09 -4.60 14.06
N ASN A 67 21.57 -5.31 13.05
CA ASN A 67 21.93 -5.14 11.64
C ASN A 67 20.94 -4.25 10.88
N GLY A 68 19.98 -3.63 11.57
CA GLY A 68 18.92 -2.81 10.97
C GLY A 68 17.87 -3.62 10.21
N LYS A 69 17.81 -4.95 10.39
CA LYS A 69 16.79 -5.78 9.77
C LYS A 69 15.53 -5.77 10.64
N GLN A 70 14.39 -5.54 10.00
CA GLN A 70 13.09 -5.58 10.67
C GLN A 70 12.81 -6.98 11.26
N ARG A 71 12.32 -7.03 12.49
CA ARG A 71 11.86 -8.25 13.19
C ARG A 71 10.46 -8.63 12.72
N THR A 72 9.57 -7.64 12.61
CA THR A 72 8.23 -7.80 12.04
C THR A 72 8.05 -6.92 10.82
N SER A 73 7.32 -7.44 9.82
CA SER A 73 7.07 -6.74 8.57
C SER A 73 5.82 -5.86 8.69
N LEU A 74 5.91 -4.62 8.22
CA LEU A 74 4.75 -3.72 8.10
C LEU A 74 3.62 -4.37 7.30
N ARG A 75 3.95 -5.16 6.26
CA ARG A 75 2.93 -5.85 5.46
C ARG A 75 2.08 -6.78 6.32
N THR A 76 2.69 -7.47 7.28
CA THR A 76 1.98 -8.44 8.12
C THR A 76 0.97 -7.74 9.02
N SER A 77 1.32 -6.56 9.55
CA SER A 77 0.43 -5.78 10.42
C SER A 77 -0.61 -4.96 9.67
N THR A 78 -0.32 -4.46 8.46
CA THR A 78 -1.28 -3.66 7.67
C THR A 78 -2.22 -4.52 6.83
N ARG A 79 -1.83 -5.73 6.42
CA ARG A 79 -2.66 -6.59 5.56
C ARG A 79 -4.06 -6.89 6.11
N PRO A 80 -4.26 -7.18 7.41
CA PRO A 80 -5.59 -7.40 7.98
C PRO A 80 -6.47 -6.14 7.99
N LEU A 81 -5.88 -4.95 7.80
CA LEU A 81 -6.58 -3.66 7.81
C LEU A 81 -7.00 -3.21 6.41
N LEU A 82 -6.61 -3.93 5.36
CA LEU A 82 -7.03 -3.61 3.99
C LEU A 82 -8.51 -3.92 3.81
N VAL A 83 -9.24 -2.94 3.29
CA VAL A 83 -10.67 -3.07 2.97
C VAL A 83 -10.81 -3.61 1.55
N GLN A 84 -11.70 -4.57 1.37
CA GLN A 84 -12.12 -5.03 0.07
C GLN A 84 -13.38 -4.27 -0.33
N ILE A 85 -13.24 -3.38 -1.32
CA ILE A 85 -14.39 -2.75 -1.97
C ILE A 85 -14.84 -3.69 -3.09
N GLY A 86 -16.13 -4.03 -3.08
CA GLY A 86 -16.78 -4.97 -4.00
C GLY A 86 -16.81 -4.50 -5.45
#